data_AF-A0A6A8AAQ1-F1
#
_entry.id   AF-A0A6A8AAQ1-F1
#
_cell.length_a   1.000
_cell.length_b   1.000
_cell.length_c   1.000
_cell.angle_alpha   90.00
_cell.angle_beta   90.00
_cell.angle_gamma   90.00
#
_symmetry.space_group_name_H-M   'P 1'
#
loop_
_entity.id
_entity.type
_entity.pdbx_description
1 polymer ?
#
loop_
_entity_poly.entity_id
_entity_poly.type
_entity_poly.pdbx_seq_one_letter_code
_entity_poly.pdbx_strand_id
1 'polypeptide(L)' 'MILGFGHVGGGDETRQNIAYIHEMLGQLRHVAQVEGADMLCYLIEMAYVEAGDLEAGRRPLSSIKRKGP' A
#
# COMPACT_ATOMS: atom_id res chain seq x y z
N MET A 1 19.86 18.20 29.59
CA MET A 1 19.40 18.05 28.20
C MET A 1 18.35 16.95 28.17
N ILE A 2 17.11 17.33 27.88
CA ILE A 2 15.94 16.49 27.60
C ILE A 2 16.03 16.09 26.10
N LEU A 3 15.61 14.94 25.57
CA LEU A 3 14.72 13.85 25.97
C LEU A 3 15.13 12.60 25.15
N GLY A 4 14.86 11.40 25.69
CA GLY A 4 14.96 10.16 24.93
C GLY A 4 13.98 10.16 23.75
N PHE A 5 14.49 9.86 22.55
CA PHE A 5 13.64 9.49 21.41
C PHE A 5 13.57 7.97 21.35
N GLY A 6 12.44 7.47 21.84
CA GLY A 6 11.99 6.12 21.54
C GLY A 6 11.92 5.94 20.02
N HIS A 7 12.30 4.76 19.60
CA HIS A 7 12.15 4.26 18.24
C HIS A 7 10.68 4.34 17.80
N VAL A 8 10.33 5.39 17.06
CA VAL A 8 9.06 5.52 16.32
C VAL A 8 9.41 5.35 14.84
N GLY A 9 9.61 4.09 14.39
CA GLY A 9 10.02 3.79 13.01
C GLY A 9 8.99 3.01 12.19
N GLY A 10 8.20 2.12 12.83
CA GLY A 10 7.38 1.17 12.10
C GLY A 10 6.15 1.76 11.39
N GLY A 11 5.55 2.83 11.94
CA GLY A 11 4.35 3.45 11.37
C GLY A 11 4.65 4.23 10.09
N ASP A 12 5.74 5.00 10.09
CA ASP A 12 6.15 5.82 8.95
C ASP A 12 6.66 4.96 7.80
N GLU A 13 7.44 3.92 8.09
CA GLU A 13 7.90 2.95 7.09
C GLU A 13 6.72 2.22 6.43
N THR A 14 5.73 1.81 7.22
CA THR A 14 4.52 1.18 6.70
C THR A 14 3.77 2.11 5.74
N ARG A 15 3.61 3.39 6.11
CA ARG A 15 2.92 4.37 5.27
C ARG A 15 3.68 4.63 3.97
N GLN A 16 5.00 4.71 4.02
CA GLN A 16 5.86 4.82 2.82
C GLN A 16 5.74 3.59 1.92
N ASN A 17 5.68 2.39 2.50
CA ASN A 17 5.50 1.16 1.73
C ASN A 17 4.13 1.11 1.03
N ILE A 18 3.05 1.56 1.70
CA ILE A 18 1.74 1.64 1.04
C ILE A 18 1.74 2.70 -0.07
N ALA A 19 2.35 3.87 0.14
CA ALA A 19 2.52 4.89 -0.89
C ALA A 19 3.22 4.36 -2.13
N TYR A 20 4.32 3.64 -1.92
CA TYR A 20 5.05 2.97 -2.99
C TYR A 20 4.18 1.95 -3.74
N ILE A 21 3.42 1.12 -3.02
CA ILE A 21 2.47 0.17 -3.63
C ILE A 21 1.42 0.90 -4.48
N HIS A 22 0.86 2.00 -3.98
CA HIS A 22 -0.15 2.78 -4.67
C HIS A 22 0.38 3.37 -5.99
N GLU A 23 1.61 3.91 -5.99
CA GLU A 23 2.27 4.38 -7.21
C GLU A 23 2.49 3.24 -8.23
N MET A 24 3.00 2.09 -7.78
CA MET A 24 3.21 0.94 -8.67
C MET A 24 1.90 0.43 -9.28
N LEU A 25 0.82 0.38 -8.50
CA LEU A 25 -0.50 -0.05 -8.99
C LEU A 25 -0.99 0.88 -10.11
N GLY A 26 -0.76 2.18 -10.01
CA GLY A 26 -1.07 3.13 -11.08
C GLY A 26 -0.30 2.83 -12.37
N GLN A 27 0.99 2.52 -12.26
CA GLN A 27 1.83 2.14 -13.41
C GLN A 27 1.38 0.82 -14.03
N LEU A 28 1.13 -0.20 -13.22
CA LEU A 28 0.68 -1.52 -13.69
C LEU A 28 -0.69 -1.47 -14.35
N ARG A 29 -1.59 -0.60 -13.86
CA ARG A 29 -2.90 -0.40 -14.49
C ARG A 29 -2.73 0.10 -15.92
N HIS A 30 -1.85 1.06 -16.13
CA HIS A 30 -1.58 1.59 -17.46
C HIS A 30 -1.07 0.49 -18.40
N VAL A 31 -0.13 -0.35 -17.95
CA VAL A 31 0.36 -1.49 -18.74
C VAL A 31 -0.77 -2.46 -19.06
N ALA A 32 -1.59 -2.85 -18.09
CA ALA A 32 -2.72 -3.77 -18.31
C ALA A 32 -3.75 -3.20 -19.30
N GLN A 33 -4.00 -1.89 -19.27
CA GLN A 33 -4.87 -1.21 -20.23
C GLN A 33 -4.30 -1.23 -21.65
N VAL A 34 -3.00 -0.95 -21.80
CA VAL A 34 -2.31 -0.96 -23.10
C VAL A 34 -2.34 -2.36 -23.73
N GLU A 35 -2.20 -3.41 -22.93
CA GLU A 35 -2.25 -4.81 -23.38
C GLU A 35 -3.67 -5.36 -23.58
N GLY A 36 -4.72 -4.57 -23.29
CA GLY A 36 -6.12 -5.02 -23.40
C GLY A 36 -6.50 -6.12 -22.39
N ALA A 37 -5.79 -6.21 -21.27
CA ALA A 37 -6.03 -7.21 -20.24
C ALA A 37 -7.12 -6.75 -19.26
N ASP A 38 -8.39 -6.72 -19.71
CA ASP A 38 -9.51 -6.09 -18.99
C ASP A 38 -9.72 -6.60 -17.56
N MET A 39 -9.73 -7.94 -17.37
CA MET A 39 -9.86 -8.54 -16.03
C MET A 39 -8.70 -8.17 -15.11
N LEU A 40 -7.48 -8.08 -15.66
CA LEU A 40 -6.31 -7.69 -14.88
C LEU A 40 -6.36 -6.20 -14.52
N CYS A 41 -6.76 -5.34 -15.47
CA CYS A 41 -6.97 -3.92 -15.22
C CYS A 41 -7.98 -3.69 -14.10
N TYR A 42 -9.09 -4.44 -14.10
CA TYR A 42 -10.10 -4.37 -13.03
C TYR A 42 -9.51 -4.73 -11.66
N LEU A 43 -8.76 -5.83 -11.56
CA LEU A 43 -8.15 -6.26 -10.29
C LEU A 43 -7.13 -5.23 -9.78
N ILE A 44 -6.33 -4.64 -10.67
CA ILE A 44 -5.37 -3.60 -10.32
C ILE A 44 -6.09 -2.32 -9.87
N GLU A 45 -7.16 -1.91 -10.54
CA GLU A 45 -7.96 -0.75 -10.12
C GLU A 45 -8.53 -0.93 -8.71
N MET A 46 -9.08 -2.11 -8.41
CA MET A 46 -9.61 -2.40 -7.07
C MET A 46 -8.52 -2.38 -6.01
N ALA A 47 -7.33 -2.89 -6.31
CA ALA A 47 -6.17 -2.81 -5.41
C ALA A 47 -5.66 -1.36 -5.25
N TYR A 48 -5.70 -0.55 -6.31
CA TYR A 48 -5.30 0.85 -6.29
C TYR A 48 -6.19 1.67 -5.33
N VAL A 49 -7.51 1.49 -5.43
CA VAL A 49 -8.48 2.13 -4.52
C VAL A 49 -8.24 1.72 -3.06
N GLU A 50 -7.99 0.43 -2.80
CA GLU A 50 -7.69 -0.05 -1.45
C GLU A 50 -6.40 0.57 -0.89
N ALA A 51 -5.34 0.65 -1.70
CA ALA A 51 -4.07 1.26 -1.30
C ALA A 51 -4.25 2.74 -0.92
N GLY A 52 -5.02 3.50 -1.70
CA GLY A 52 -5.36 4.88 -1.38
C GLY A 52 -6.15 5.03 -0.08
N ASP A 53 -7.08 4.10 0.21
CA ASP A 53 -7.80 4.08 1.49
C ASP A 53 -6.89 3.79 2.69
N LEU A 54 -5.91 2.91 2.51
CA LEU A 54 -4.90 2.59 3.52
C LEU A 54 -3.95 3.77 3.77
N GLU A 55 -3.49 4.46 2.72
CA GLU A 55 -2.64 5.66 2.86
C GLU A 55 -3.34 6.81 3.56
N ALA A 56 -4.64 6.99 3.27
CA ALA A 56 -5.49 8.00 3.89
C ALA A 56 -5.87 7.65 5.34
N GLY A 57 -5.48 6.47 5.84
CA GLY A 57 -5.85 5.99 7.17
C GLY A 57 -7.34 5.68 7.32
N ARG A 58 -8.07 5.52 6.21
CA ARG A 58 -9.51 5.19 6.20
C ARG A 58 -9.78 3.73 6.55
N ARG A 59 -8.77 2.87 6.42
CA ARG A 59 -8.82 1.47 6.83
C ARG A 59 -7.58 1.08 7.64
N PRO A 60 -7.73 0.32 8.73
CA PRO A 60 -6.59 -0.25 9.44
C PRO A 60 -5.99 -1.42 8.64
N LEU A 61 -4.67 -1.51 8.61
CA LEU A 61 -4.00 -2.72 8.12
C LEU A 61 -4.37 -3.89 9.03
N SER A 62 -4.70 -5.04 8.45
CA SER A 62 -5.06 -6.22 9.23
C SER A 62 -3.92 -6.59 10.18
N SER A 63 -4.21 -6.72 11.48
CA SER A 63 -3.22 -7.02 12.51
C SER A 63 -2.80 -8.49 12.56
N ILE A 64 -2.98 -9.25 11.47
CA ILE A 64 -2.59 -10.65 11.40
C ILE A 64 -1.07 -10.71 11.41
N LYS A 65 -0.49 -10.98 12.58
CA LYS A 65 0.90 -11.44 12.70
C LYS A 65 1.01 -12.74 11.91
N ARG A 66 1.53 -12.68 10.69
CA ARG A 66 1.99 -13.90 10.01
C ARG A 66 3.17 -14.43 10.82
N LYS A 67 2.91 -15.45 11.64
CA LYS A 67 3.96 -16.28 12.24
C LYS A 67 4.62 -17.00 11.06
N GLY A 68 5.80 -16.52 10.66
CA GLY A 68 6.58 -17.19 9.61
C GLY A 68 6.96 -18.62 10.03
N PRO A 69 7.28 -19.50 9.06
CA PRO A 69 7.88 -20.80 9.36
C PRO A 69 9.22 -20.66 10.09
#